data_AF-A0A8J6ECW0-F1
#
_entry.id   AF-A0A8J6ECW0-F1
#
_cell.length_a   1.000
_cell.length_b   1.000
_cell.length_c   1.000
_cell.angle_alpha   90.00
_cell.angle_beta   90.00
_cell.angle_gamma   90.00
#
_symmetry.space_group_name_H-M   'P 1'
#
loop_
_entity.id
_entity.type
_entity.pdbx_description
1 polymer ?
#
loop_
_entity_poly.entity_id
_entity_poly.type
_entity_poly.pdbx_seq_one_letter_code
_entity_poly.pdbx_strand_id
1 'polypeptide(L)'
;MSSLIVVRAKGEDSEELVTMRADIFCLESARPRLGFVCRLKNALYTAISNLFLALLDHVKHHYKDWTFGREQNPYVGILHVRDSLIIPQDRKCLKKVWDRAVQFVEDNESRVRTELQRVAGADLRVWRWTQTRI
;
A
#
# COMPACT_ATOMS: atom_id res chain seq x y z
N MET A 1 3.44 22.92 -17.06
CA MET A 1 2.09 23.02 -17.64
C MET A 1 1.11 23.29 -16.50
N SER A 2 0.65 24.53 -16.37
CA SER A 2 -0.21 24.96 -15.26
C SER A 2 -1.65 24.55 -15.54
N SER A 3 -2.21 23.70 -14.69
CA SER A 3 -3.62 23.33 -14.74
C SER A 3 -4.47 24.47 -14.18
N LEU A 4 -5.14 25.23 -15.05
CA LEU A 4 -6.15 26.21 -14.62
C LEU A 4 -7.38 25.47 -14.08
N ILE A 5 -7.76 25.76 -12.84
CA ILE A 5 -9.00 25.25 -12.24
C ILE A 5 -10.14 26.14 -12.73
N VAL A 6 -11.01 25.61 -13.59
CA VAL A 6 -12.22 26.30 -14.03
C VAL A 6 -13.33 26.00 -13.02
N VAL A 7 -13.81 27.05 -12.33
CA VAL A 7 -14.94 27.01 -11.41
C VAL A 7 -16.15 27.66 -12.09
N ARG A 8 -17.32 27.01 -12.02
CA ARG A 8 -18.59 27.51 -12.53
C ARG A 8 -19.49 27.87 -11.34
N ALA A 9 -19.97 29.10 -11.27
CA ALA A 9 -21.01 29.48 -10.31
C ALA A 9 -22.38 29.05 -10.84
N LYS A 10 -23.23 28.51 -9.96
CA LYS A 10 -24.59 28.06 -10.29
C LYS A 10 -25.60 28.83 -9.43
N GLY A 11 -26.62 29.35 -10.10
CA GLY A 11 -27.78 30.00 -9.48
C GLY A 11 -28.83 28.99 -9.05
N GLU A 12 -29.81 29.44 -8.26
CA GLU A 12 -30.90 28.61 -7.74
C GLU A 12 -31.80 28.05 -8.87
N ASP A 13 -32.07 28.86 -9.90
CA ASP A 13 -32.71 28.43 -11.14
C ASP A 13 -31.70 28.19 -12.26
N SER A 14 -31.69 26.96 -12.80
CA SER A 14 -30.60 26.42 -13.61
C SER A 14 -30.43 27.03 -15.01
N GLU A 15 -31.31 27.92 -15.46
CA GLU A 15 -31.30 28.51 -16.81
C GLU A 15 -31.04 30.03 -16.83
N GLU A 16 -31.00 30.70 -15.68
CA GLU A 16 -30.76 32.14 -15.60
C GLU A 16 -29.26 32.46 -15.42
N LEU A 17 -28.75 33.45 -16.15
CA LEU A 17 -27.37 33.89 -16.02
C LEU A 17 -27.18 34.59 -14.67
N VAL A 18 -26.36 34.00 -13.80
CA VAL A 18 -26.01 34.60 -12.50
C VAL A 18 -25.23 35.88 -12.74
N THR A 19 -25.86 37.03 -12.49
CA THR A 19 -25.26 38.35 -12.70
C THR A 19 -24.71 38.96 -11.40
N MET A 20 -25.20 38.54 -10.23
CA MET A 20 -24.75 39.05 -8.92
C MET A 20 -24.22 37.96 -8.00
N ARG A 21 -23.30 38.34 -7.10
CA ARG A 21 -22.65 37.41 -6.14
C ARG A 21 -23.66 36.81 -5.14
N ALA A 22 -24.71 37.55 -4.82
CA ALA A 22 -25.73 37.12 -3.85
C ALA A 22 -26.57 35.93 -4.36
N ASP A 23 -26.63 35.74 -5.68
CA ASP A 23 -27.46 34.71 -6.33
C ASP A 23 -26.65 33.43 -6.59
N ILE A 24 -25.39 33.38 -6.13
CA ILE A 24 -24.55 32.18 -6.20
C ILE A 24 -24.98 31.24 -5.08
N PHE A 25 -25.81 30.25 -5.43
CA PHE A 25 -26.20 29.20 -4.50
C PHE A 25 -25.03 28.23 -4.23
N CYS A 26 -24.26 27.88 -5.26
CA CYS A 26 -23.07 27.06 -5.10
C CYS A 26 -22.00 27.30 -6.19
N LEU A 27 -20.74 27.01 -5.84
CA LEU A 27 -19.63 26.93 -6.79
C LEU A 27 -19.41 25.46 -7.16
N GLU A 28 -19.66 25.11 -8.41
CA GLU A 28 -19.34 23.79 -8.94
C GLU A 28 -17.98 23.84 -9.65
N SER A 29 -17.10 22.89 -9.37
CA SER A 29 -15.93 22.71 -10.25
C SER A 29 -16.45 22.30 -11.64
N ALA A 30 -16.05 22.99 -12.71
CA ALA A 30 -16.35 22.54 -14.08
C ALA A 30 -15.58 21.24 -14.46
N ARG A 31 -14.88 20.65 -13.48
CA ARG A 31 -14.07 19.44 -13.44
C ARG A 31 -12.85 19.45 -14.38
N PRO A 32 -11.65 19.13 -13.87
CA PRO A 32 -10.90 18.06 -14.51
C PRO A 32 -11.66 16.78 -14.17
N ARG A 33 -12.41 16.19 -15.11
CA ARG A 33 -12.74 14.77 -14.97
C ARG A 33 -11.38 14.09 -14.91
N LEU A 34 -10.93 13.68 -13.72
CA LEU A 34 -9.66 12.95 -13.59
C LEU A 34 -9.75 11.84 -14.64
N GLY A 35 -8.91 11.94 -15.67
CA GLY A 35 -9.00 11.08 -16.83
C GLY A 35 -8.94 9.63 -16.38
N PHE A 36 -9.47 8.72 -17.18
CA PHE A 36 -9.41 7.28 -16.91
C PHE A 36 -8.00 6.85 -16.45
N VAL A 37 -6.96 7.39 -17.11
CA VAL A 37 -5.55 7.18 -16.73
C VAL A 37 -5.22 7.66 -15.32
N CYS A 38 -5.67 8.83 -14.89
CA CYS A 38 -5.39 9.33 -13.54
C CYS A 38 -6.13 8.52 -12.47
N ARG A 39 -7.39 8.14 -12.72
CA ARG A 39 -8.15 7.26 -11.82
C ARG A 39 -7.51 5.88 -11.71
N LEU A 40 -7.09 5.31 -12.84
CA LEU A 40 -6.40 4.02 -12.88
C LEU A 40 -5.05 4.08 -12.18
N LYS A 41 -4.25 5.14 -12.39
CA LYS A 41 -2.99 5.36 -11.68
C LYS A 41 -3.25 5.44 -10.17
N ASN A 42 -4.21 6.24 -9.72
CA ASN A 42 -4.51 6.36 -8.30
C ASN A 42 -4.99 5.04 -7.70
N ALA A 43 -5.88 4.31 -8.38
CA ALA A 43 -6.34 3.00 -7.95
C ALA A 43 -5.17 1.99 -7.82
N LEU A 44 -4.25 1.97 -8.79
CA LEU A 44 -3.07 1.12 -8.74
C LEU A 44 -2.14 1.52 -7.59
N TYR A 45 -1.85 2.81 -7.41
CA TYR A 45 -1.04 3.31 -6.30
C TYR A 45 -1.67 2.95 -4.95
N THR A 46 -2.98 3.16 -4.79
CA THR A 46 -3.68 2.79 -3.56
C THR A 46 -3.61 1.29 -3.31
N ALA A 47 -3.86 0.44 -4.32
CA ALA A 47 -3.77 -1.01 -4.17
C ALA A 47 -2.36 -1.48 -3.78
N ILE A 48 -1.33 -0.95 -4.44
CA ILE A 48 0.07 -1.28 -4.13
C ILE A 48 0.45 -0.76 -2.73
N SER A 49 0.12 0.49 -2.40
CA SER A 49 0.41 1.07 -1.08
C SER A 49 -0.28 0.29 0.04
N ASN A 50 -1.53 -0.12 -0.14
CA ASN A 50 -2.25 -0.93 0.85
C ASN A 50 -1.59 -2.30 1.03
N LEU A 51 -1.12 -2.94 -0.03
CA LEU A 51 -0.36 -4.19 0.05
C LEU A 51 0.95 -4.00 0.85
N PHE A 52 1.68 -2.92 0.60
CA PHE A 52 2.89 -2.58 1.35
C PHE A 52 2.59 -2.31 2.83
N LEU A 53 1.54 -1.56 3.13
CA LEU A 53 1.12 -1.29 4.51
C LEU A 53 0.75 -2.57 5.24
N ALA A 54 0.03 -3.49 4.59
CA ALA A 54 -0.32 -4.79 5.16
C ALA A 54 0.92 -5.66 5.42
N LEU A 55 1.90 -5.64 4.52
CA LEU A 55 3.18 -6.32 4.73
C LEU A 55 3.93 -5.78 5.93
N LEU A 56 4.05 -4.45 6.03
CA LEU A 56 4.70 -3.79 7.17
C LEU A 56 3.97 -4.07 8.48
N ASP A 57 2.64 -4.08 8.46
CA ASP A 57 1.83 -4.38 9.64
C ASP A 57 2.04 -5.83 10.10
N HIS A 58 1.96 -6.79 9.18
CA HIS A 58 2.21 -8.21 9.47
C HIS A 58 3.61 -8.44 10.04
N VAL A 59 4.63 -7.86 9.41
CA VAL A 59 6.03 -7.94 9.84
C VAL A 59 6.22 -7.30 11.22
N LYS A 60 5.62 -6.13 11.47
CA LYS A 60 5.64 -5.47 12.79
C LYS A 60 4.90 -6.26 13.87
N HIS A 61 3.78 -6.88 13.53
CA HIS A 61 3.00 -7.69 14.47
C HIS A 61 3.79 -8.91 14.91
N HIS A 62 4.36 -9.64 13.95
CA HIS A 62 5.25 -10.78 14.24
C HIS A 62 6.45 -10.36 15.08
N TYR A 63 7.06 -9.20 14.79
CA TYR A 63 8.15 -8.68 15.62
C TYR A 63 7.70 -8.46 17.06
N LYS A 64 6.56 -7.78 17.27
CA LYS A 64 6.00 -7.56 18.60
C LYS A 64 5.76 -8.88 19.32
N ASP A 65 5.07 -9.82 18.70
CA ASP A 65 4.76 -11.11 19.30
C ASP A 65 6.01 -11.89 19.68
N TRP A 66 7.04 -11.84 18.84
CA TRP A 66 8.35 -12.41 19.18
C TRP A 66 9.01 -11.71 20.38
N THR A 67 9.05 -10.36 20.39
CA THR A 67 9.64 -9.61 21.51
C THR A 67 8.92 -9.82 22.85
N PHE A 68 7.60 -10.01 22.83
CA PHE A 68 6.79 -10.29 24.02
C PHE A 68 6.71 -11.78 24.37
N GLY A 69 7.44 -12.65 23.66
CA GLY A 69 7.47 -14.10 23.95
C GLY A 69 6.18 -14.86 23.57
N ARG A 70 5.30 -14.25 22.77
CA ARG A 70 4.12 -14.93 22.20
C ARG A 70 4.48 -15.79 20.99
N GLU A 71 5.50 -15.38 20.23
CA GLU A 71 6.06 -16.16 19.13
C GLU A 71 7.39 -16.77 19.56
N GLN A 72 7.56 -18.07 19.35
CA GLN A 72 8.74 -18.81 19.81
C GLN A 72 9.95 -18.58 18.90
N ASN A 73 9.71 -18.31 17.62
CA ASN A 73 10.75 -18.25 16.61
C ASN A 73 11.10 -16.81 16.25
N PRO A 74 12.40 -16.45 16.19
CA PRO A 74 12.85 -15.14 15.74
C PRO A 74 12.80 -15.00 14.21
N TYR A 75 12.01 -15.81 13.50
CA TYR A 75 11.97 -15.79 12.04
C TYR A 75 10.57 -16.05 11.49
N VAL A 76 10.28 -15.49 10.32
CA VAL A 76 9.04 -15.69 9.57
C VAL A 76 9.34 -16.14 8.14
N GLY A 77 8.59 -17.11 7.62
CA GLY A 77 8.76 -17.59 6.25
C GLY A 77 8.28 -16.57 5.22
N ILE A 78 9.12 -16.17 4.27
CA ILE A 78 8.76 -15.18 3.24
C ILE A 78 7.57 -15.68 2.40
N LEU A 79 7.54 -16.98 2.09
CA LEU A 79 6.42 -17.61 1.39
C LEU A 79 5.13 -17.60 2.22
N HIS A 80 5.23 -17.79 3.53
CA HIS A 80 4.08 -17.74 4.41
C HIS A 80 3.48 -16.33 4.45
N VAL A 81 4.33 -15.30 4.60
CA VAL A 81 3.89 -13.89 4.54
C VAL A 81 3.20 -13.59 3.21
N ARG A 82 3.78 -14.01 2.09
CA ARG A 82 3.17 -13.83 0.76
C ARG A 82 1.79 -14.46 0.69
N ASP A 83 1.68 -15.69 1.16
CA ASP A 83 0.47 -16.48 1.03
C ASP A 83 -0.65 -15.97 1.97
N SER A 84 -0.29 -15.34 3.08
CA SER A 84 -1.22 -14.63 3.98
C SER A 84 -1.69 -13.28 3.42
N LEU A 85 -0.86 -12.59 2.63
CA LEU A 85 -1.18 -11.25 2.10
C LEU A 85 -1.79 -11.28 0.69
N ILE A 86 -1.45 -12.29 -0.12
CA ILE A 86 -1.81 -12.36 -1.53
C ILE A 86 -2.56 -13.66 -1.81
N ILE A 87 -3.84 -13.51 -2.15
CA ILE A 87 -4.68 -14.64 -2.57
C ILE A 87 -4.07 -15.33 -3.81
N PRO A 88 -4.25 -16.66 -3.97
CA PRO A 88 -3.60 -17.43 -5.04
C PRO A 88 -3.79 -16.86 -6.46
N GLN A 89 -4.94 -16.26 -6.73
CA GLN A 89 -5.32 -15.72 -8.04
C GLN A 89 -4.43 -14.53 -8.46
N ASP A 90 -4.04 -13.69 -7.50
CA ASP A 90 -3.30 -12.45 -7.75
C ASP A 90 -1.77 -12.62 -7.72
N ARG A 91 -1.28 -13.81 -7.34
CA ARG A 91 0.17 -14.05 -7.21
C ARG A 91 0.93 -13.81 -8.50
N LYS A 92 0.33 -14.11 -9.66
CA LYS A 92 0.96 -13.89 -10.97
C LYS A 92 1.09 -12.41 -11.30
N CYS A 93 0.02 -11.63 -11.14
CA CYS A 93 0.02 -10.21 -11.48
C CYS A 93 0.81 -9.37 -10.47
N LEU A 94 0.81 -9.76 -9.19
CA LEU A 94 1.53 -9.07 -8.12
C LEU A 94 2.98 -9.52 -7.93
N LYS A 95 3.47 -10.53 -8.67
CA LYS A 95 4.82 -11.07 -8.51
C LYS A 95 5.91 -9.98 -8.54
N LYS A 96 5.86 -9.07 -9.51
CA LYS A 96 6.86 -7.99 -9.62
C LYS A 96 6.82 -7.03 -8.43
N VAL A 97 5.62 -6.73 -7.93
CA VAL A 97 5.42 -5.87 -6.76
C VAL A 97 5.96 -6.56 -5.52
N TRP A 98 5.65 -7.85 -5.35
CA TRP A 98 6.16 -8.68 -4.27
C TRP A 98 7.69 -8.75 -4.27
N ASP A 99 8.30 -9.08 -5.42
CA ASP A 99 9.75 -9.20 -5.54
C ASP A 99 10.43 -7.85 -5.20
N ARG A 100 9.83 -6.72 -5.61
CA ARG A 100 10.34 -5.39 -5.25
C ARG A 100 10.15 -5.06 -3.76
N ALA A 101 9.06 -5.51 -3.15
CA ALA A 101 8.82 -5.33 -1.72
C ALA A 101 9.83 -6.12 -0.88
N VAL A 102 10.11 -7.38 -1.26
CA VAL A 102 11.13 -8.20 -0.60
C VAL A 102 12.51 -7.55 -0.70
N GLN A 103 12.89 -7.10 -1.90
CA GLN A 103 14.16 -6.38 -2.09
C GLN A 103 14.22 -5.10 -1.25
N PHE A 104 13.14 -4.34 -1.17
CA PHE A 104 13.09 -3.14 -0.34
C PHE A 104 13.34 -3.45 1.14
N VAL A 105 12.75 -4.52 1.68
CA VAL A 105 13.00 -4.96 3.07
C VAL A 105 14.47 -5.32 3.25
N GLU A 106 15.06 -6.08 2.32
CA GLU A 106 16.48 -6.46 2.36
C GLU A 106 17.42 -5.26 2.32
N ASP A 107 17.10 -4.26 1.50
CA ASP A 107 17.95 -3.09 1.31
C ASP A 107 17.81 -2.05 2.44
N ASN A 108 16.66 -2.00 3.13
CA ASN A 108 16.32 -0.88 4.03
C ASN A 108 16.07 -1.28 5.49
N GLU A 109 15.76 -2.54 5.79
CA GLU A 109 15.42 -2.97 7.16
C GLU A 109 16.57 -3.78 7.78
N SER A 110 17.50 -3.08 8.45
CA SER A 110 18.68 -3.68 9.08
C SER A 110 18.37 -4.67 10.21
N ARG A 111 17.16 -4.62 10.79
CA ARG A 111 16.72 -5.54 11.86
C ARG A 111 16.26 -6.89 11.31
N VAL A 112 16.12 -7.03 10.00
CA VAL A 112 15.67 -8.25 9.33
C VAL A 112 16.79 -8.76 8.43
N ARG A 113 17.21 -10.00 8.64
CA ARG A 113 18.12 -10.72 7.75
C ARG A 113 17.34 -11.74 6.94
N THR A 114 17.50 -11.72 5.62
CA THR A 114 17.04 -12.84 4.78
C THR A 114 18.02 -14.01 4.90
N GLU A 115 17.51 -15.19 5.23
CA GLU A 115 18.30 -16.41 5.41
C GLU A 115 17.57 -17.63 4.86
N LEU A 116 18.31 -18.67 4.45
CA LEU A 116 17.77 -20.00 4.20
C LEU A 116 17.76 -20.78 5.51
N GLN A 117 16.56 -21.07 6.02
CA GLN A 117 16.34 -21.84 7.23
C GLN A 117 15.83 -23.22 6.88
N ARG A 118 16.48 -24.24 7.42
CA ARG A 118 15.98 -25.61 7.31
C ARG A 118 14.80 -25.80 8.27
N VAL A 119 13.61 -26.03 7.71
CA VAL A 119 12.36 -26.28 8.43
C VAL A 119 11.78 -27.58 7.90
N ALA A 120 11.51 -28.55 8.78
CA ALA A 120 10.97 -29.86 8.40
C ALA A 120 11.75 -30.57 7.27
N GLY A 121 13.08 -30.39 7.23
CA GLY A 121 13.97 -31.00 6.24
C GLY A 121 14.13 -30.21 4.94
N ALA A 122 13.32 -29.17 4.69
CA ALA A 122 13.39 -28.31 3.52
C ALA A 122 14.05 -26.96 3.83
N ASP A 123 14.86 -26.44 2.91
CA ASP A 123 15.45 -25.10 3.03
C ASP A 123 14.45 -24.06 2.53
N LEU A 124 13.95 -23.25 3.47
CA LEU A 124 12.98 -22.20 3.20
C LEU A 124 13.61 -20.83 3.42
N ARG A 125 13.29 -19.89 2.52
CA ARG A 125 13.72 -18.51 2.68
C ARG A 125 12.88 -17.82 3.76
N VAL A 126 13.55 -17.32 4.81
CA VAL A 126 12.93 -16.68 5.97
C VAL A 126 13.50 -15.29 6.19
N TRP A 127 12.69 -14.43 6.80
CA TRP A 127 13.13 -13.19 7.43
C TRP A 127 13.39 -13.48 8.91
N ARG A 128 14.65 -13.39 9.32
CA ARG A 128 15.09 -13.58 10.71
C ARG A 128 15.37 -12.22 11.34
N TRP A 129 14.79 -11.98 12.51
CA TRP A 129 15.05 -10.81 13.33
C TRP A 129 16.46 -10.90 13.94
N THR A 130 17.26 -9.85 13.75
CA THR A 130 18.65 -9.81 14.22
C THR A 130 18.81 -9.24 15.63
N GLN A 131 17.72 -8.83 16.28
CA GLN A 131 17.79 -8.14 17.56
C GLN A 131 18.46 -9.01 18.63
N THR A 132 19.62 -8.55 19.10
CA THR A 132 20.24 -8.94 20.36
C THR A 132 19.31 -8.52 21.49
N ARG A 133 18.91 -9.45 22.37
CA ARG A 133 18.31 -9.07 23.65
C ARG A 133 19.33 -8.19 24.38
N ILE A 134 19.06 -6.89 24.51
CA ILE A 134 19.72 -6.00 25.46
C ILE A 134 18.80 -5.91 26.67
#